data_AF-A0A9D0ZHF9-F1
#
_entry.id   AF-A0A9D0ZHF9-F1
#
_cell.length_a   1.000
_cell.length_b   1.000
_cell.length_c   1.000
_cell.angle_alpha   90.00
_cell.angle_beta   90.00
_cell.angle_gamma   90.00
#
_symmetry.space_group_name_H-M   'P 1'
#
loop_
_entity.id
_entity.type
_entity.pdbx_description
1 polymer ?
#
loop_
_entity_poly.entity_id
_entity_poly.type
_entity_poly.pdbx_seq_one_letter_code
_entity_poly.pdbx_strand_id
1 'polypeptide(L)' 'MKSTSTCPKCGCKRIIRVPDNAHRYLANSISMTKLLTVERVPVTRYVCSGCGYVENYVESRAGLSRLEEFFGKE' A
#
# COMPACT_ATOMS: atom_id res chain seq x y z
N MET A 1 5.98 10.60 -1.60
CA MET A 1 4.95 11.02 -2.57
C MET A 1 3.60 11.30 -1.92
N LYS A 2 3.09 10.46 -1.01
CA LYS A 2 1.82 10.74 -0.30
C LYS A 2 1.81 12.07 0.46
N SER A 3 2.85 12.35 1.24
CA SER A 3 2.91 13.56 2.08
C SER A 3 3.45 14.78 1.33
N THR A 4 4.37 14.58 0.38
CA THR A 4 5.12 15.65 -0.28
C THR A 4 4.61 16.00 -1.69
N SER A 5 3.69 15.20 -2.24
CA SER A 5 3.25 15.26 -3.65
C SER A 5 4.40 15.30 -4.67
N THR A 6 5.58 14.80 -4.28
CA THR A 6 6.82 14.85 -5.08
C THR A 6 7.54 13.51 -5.03
N CYS A 7 8.05 13.06 -6.17
CA CYS A 7 8.82 11.83 -6.28
C CYS A 7 10.20 11.97 -5.59
N PRO A 8 10.54 11.11 -4.63
CA PRO A 8 11.84 11.17 -3.94
C PRO A 8 13.01 10.71 -4.82
N LYS A 9 12.74 10.10 -5.97
CA LYS A 9 13.78 9.57 -6.87
C LYS A 9 14.16 10.54 -8.00
N CYS A 10 13.20 11.29 -8.53
CA CYS A 10 13.43 12.18 -9.68
C CYS A 10 12.86 13.60 -9.52
N GLY A 11 12.24 13.93 -8.38
CA GLY A 11 11.66 15.26 -8.15
C GLY A 11 10.37 15.56 -8.94
N CYS A 12 9.87 14.62 -9.74
CA CYS A 12 8.63 14.81 -10.50
C CYS A 12 7.42 15.04 -9.56
N LYS A 13 6.57 16.02 -9.89
CA LYS A 13 5.34 16.36 -9.15
C LYS A 13 4.06 15.74 -9.72
N ARG A 14 4.14 15.12 -10.90
CA ARG A 14 2.99 14.43 -11.52
C ARG A 14 2.88 13.01 -10.95
N ILE A 15 2.06 12.89 -9.91
CA ILE A 15 1.86 11.65 -9.17
C ILE A 15 0.48 11.08 -9.48
N ILE A 16 0.44 9.81 -9.87
CA ILE A 16 -0.79 9.06 -10.09
C ILE A 16 -1.11 8.31 -8.79
N ARG A 17 -2.27 8.58 -8.17
CA ARG A 17 -2.77 7.79 -7.03
C ARG A 17 -3.66 6.67 -7.56
N VAL A 18 -3.24 5.43 -7.34
CA VAL A 18 -4.03 4.24 -7.67
C VAL A 18 -4.77 3.81 -6.38
N PRO A 19 -6.11 3.93 -6.34
CA PRO A 19 -6.87 3.63 -5.14
C PRO A 19 -6.84 2.14 -4.80
N ASP A 20 -6.97 1.86 -3.52
CA ASP A 20 -7.10 0.54 -2.94
C ASP A 20 -8.57 0.09 -2.91
N ASN A 21 -9.13 -0.19 -4.09
CA ASN A 21 -10.55 -0.53 -4.14
C ASN A 21 -10.80 -1.98 -3.70
N ALA A 22 -11.24 -2.15 -2.45
CA ALA A 22 -11.48 -3.45 -1.79
C ALA A 22 -12.50 -4.34 -2.51
N HIS A 23 -13.38 -3.77 -3.34
CA HIS A 23 -14.37 -4.52 -4.13
C HIS A 23 -13.77 -5.40 -5.23
N ARG A 24 -12.49 -5.18 -5.60
CA ARG A 24 -11.75 -6.08 -6.48
C ARG A 24 -10.84 -6.94 -5.62
N TYR A 25 -11.39 -8.04 -5.10
CA TYR A 25 -10.86 -9.01 -4.12
C TYR A 25 -9.40 -9.52 -4.29
N LEU A 26 -8.67 -9.10 -5.33
CA LEU A 26 -7.28 -9.49 -5.64
C LEU A 26 -6.34 -8.30 -5.87
N ALA A 27 -6.78 -7.06 -5.65
CA ALA A 27 -5.95 -5.88 -5.86
C ALA A 27 -4.80 -5.78 -4.84
N ASN A 28 -3.88 -4.84 -5.11
CA ASN A 28 -2.65 -4.61 -4.34
C ASN A 28 -2.91 -4.58 -2.82
N SER A 29 -2.46 -5.63 -2.14
CA SER A 29 -2.74 -5.88 -0.73
C SER A 29 -1.62 -6.72 -0.11
N ILE A 30 -1.40 -6.58 1.18
CA ILE A 30 -0.54 -7.50 1.94
C ILE A 30 -1.40 -8.67 2.40
N SER A 31 -0.96 -9.89 2.09
CA SER A 31 -1.67 -11.13 2.46
C SER A 31 -1.13 -11.67 3.77
N MET A 32 -2.03 -12.02 4.68
CA MET A 32 -1.74 -12.68 5.94
C MET A 32 -2.39 -14.06 5.90
N THR A 33 -1.59 -15.05 5.53
CA THR A 33 -2.06 -16.43 5.38
C THR A 33 -1.88 -17.18 6.69
N LYS A 34 -2.98 -17.69 7.23
CA LYS A 34 -3.01 -18.64 8.36
C LYS A 34 -3.32 -20.04 7.83
N LEU A 35 -3.32 -21.03 8.72
CA LEU A 35 -3.54 -22.44 8.36
C LEU A 35 -4.81 -22.65 7.51
N LEU A 36 -5.92 -21.98 7.84
CA LEU A 36 -7.21 -22.17 7.18
C LEU A 36 -7.81 -20.88 6.61
N THR A 37 -7.16 -19.72 6.81
CA THR A 37 -7.73 -18.42 6.40
C THR A 37 -6.70 -17.54 5.71
N VAL A 38 -7.17 -16.71 4.78
CA VAL A 38 -6.39 -15.65 4.16
C VAL A 38 -7.06 -14.34 4.49
N GLU A 39 -6.39 -13.53 5.29
CA GLU A 39 -6.76 -12.14 5.54
C GLU A 39 -5.92 -11.24 4.63
N ARG A 40 -6.45 -10.08 4.21
CA ARG A 40 -5.75 -9.15 3.31
C ARG A 40 -5.92 -7.73 3.79
N VAL A 41 -4.82 -6.97 3.80
CA VAL A 41 -4.83 -5.53 4.10
C VAL A 41 -4.62 -4.75 2.80
N PRO A 42 -5.55 -3.87 2.39
CA PRO A 42 -5.44 -3.08 1.17
C PRO A 42 -4.26 -2.10 1.22
N VAL A 43 -3.61 -1.87 0.07
CA VAL A 43 -2.45 -0.98 -0.07
C VAL A 43 -2.62 -0.01 -1.24
N THR A 44 -2.76 1.27 -0.93
CA THR A 44 -2.78 2.37 -1.89
C THR A 44 -1.40 2.55 -2.51
N ARG A 45 -1.35 2.85 -3.82
CA ARG A 45 -0.10 3.13 -4.55
C ARG A 45 -0.08 4.56 -5.05
N TYR A 46 1.07 5.19 -4.88
CA TYR A 46 1.42 6.43 -5.56
C TYR A 46 2.48 6.09 -6.60
N VAL A 47 2.21 6.38 -7.87
CA VAL A 47 3.11 6.09 -9.00
C VAL A 47 3.63 7.40 -9.58
N CYS A 48 4.95 7.53 -9.69
CA CYS A 48 5.57 8.67 -10.33
C CYS A 48 5.49 8.52 -11.85
N SER A 49 4.80 9.43 -12.53
CA SER A 49 4.71 9.40 -14.00
C SER A 49 6.01 9.77 -14.72
N GLY A 50 6.99 10.36 -14.00
CA GLY A 50 8.30 10.71 -14.55
C GLY A 50 9.29 9.54 -14.65
N CYS A 51 9.45 8.74 -13.58
CA CYS A 51 10.45 7.67 -13.53
C CYS A 51 9.89 6.28 -13.16
N GLY A 52 8.57 6.15 -12.97
CA GLY A 52 7.93 4.87 -12.62
C GLY A 52 8.09 4.44 -11.16
N TYR A 53 8.78 5.20 -10.30
CA TYR A 53 8.89 4.88 -8.88
C TYR A 53 7.51 4.77 -8.22
N VAL A 54 7.31 3.71 -7.40
CA VAL A 54 6.06 3.43 -6.70
C VAL A 54 6.29 3.50 -5.20
N GLU A 55 5.44 4.26 -4.52
CA GLU A 55 5.36 4.33 -3.06
C GLU A 55 4.04 3.69 -2.60
N ASN A 56 4.11 2.72 -1.69
CA ASN A 56 2.98 1.94 -1.22
C ASN A 56 2.59 2.37 0.20
N TYR A 57 1.29 2.45 0.51
CA TYR A 57 0.79 2.79 1.84
C TYR A 57 -0.38 1.93 2.27
N VAL A 58 -0.32 1.45 3.51
CA VAL A 58 -1.48 1.00 4.26
C VAL A 58 -2.09 2.25 4.91
N GLU A 59 -3.25 2.68 4.42
CA GLU A 59 -3.87 3.93 4.89
C GLU A 59 -4.73 3.73 6.13
N SER A 60 -5.26 2.53 6.36
CA SER A 60 -6.10 2.25 7.53
C SER A 60 -5.28 1.94 8.77
N ARG A 61 -5.65 2.56 9.91
CA ARG A 61 -5.04 2.25 11.21
C ARG A 61 -5.29 0.80 11.63
N ALA A 62 -6.51 0.31 11.42
CA ALA A 62 -6.84 -1.09 11.67
C ALA A 62 -5.98 -2.05 10.84
N GLY A 63 -5.72 -1.73 9.57
CA GLY A 63 -4.82 -2.52 8.71
C GLY A 63 -3.39 -2.53 9.24
N LEU A 64 -2.86 -1.39 9.68
CA LEU A 64 -1.52 -1.32 10.30
C LEU A 64 -1.45 -2.15 11.59
N SER A 65 -2.43 -1.99 12.50
CA SER A 65 -2.50 -2.81 13.73
C SER A 65 -2.55 -4.29 13.41
N ARG A 66 -3.30 -4.69 12.38
CA ARG A 66 -3.41 -6.09 11.99
C ARG A 66 -2.10 -6.66 11.45
N LEU A 67 -1.36 -5.88 10.68
CA LEU A 67 -0.04 -6.26 10.19
C LEU A 67 0.96 -6.40 11.33
N GLU A 68 0.93 -5.50 12.30
CA GLU A 68 1.79 -5.57 13.50
C GLU A 68 1.50 -6.83 14.32
N GLU A 69 0.23 -7.14 14.56
CA GLU A 69 -0.17 -8.37 15.27
C GLU A 69 0.29 -9.65 14.57
N PHE A 70 0.35 -9.63 13.23
CA PHE A 70 0.64 -10.82 12.42
C PHE A 70 2.14 -10.99 12.13
N PHE A 71 2.84 -9.94 11.72
CA PHE A 71 4.24 -9.95 11.30
C PHE A 71 5.21 -9.34 12.32
N GLY A 72 4.73 -8.50 13.24
CA GLY A 72 5.55 -7.74 14.19
C GLY A 72 5.96 -8.51 15.45
N LYS A 73 5.68 -9.81 15.53
CA LYS A 73 6.14 -10.66 16.64
C LYS A 73 7.55 -11.13 16.33
N GLU A 74 8.54 -10.58 17.04
CA GLU A 74 9.88 -11.16 17.19
C GLU A 74 9.85 -12.41 18.08
#